data_AF-A0A9P6BJ33-F1
#
_entry.id   AF-A0A9P6BJ33-F1
#
_cell.length_a   1.000
_cell.length_b   1.000
_cell.length_c   1.000
_cell.angle_alpha   90.00
_cell.angle_beta   90.00
_cell.angle_gamma   90.00
#
_symmetry.space_group_name_H-M   'P 1'
#
loop_
_entity.id
_entity.type
_entity.pdbx_description
1 polymer ?
#
loop_
_entity_poly.entity_id
_entity_poly.type
_entity_poly.pdbx_seq_one_letter_code
_entity_poly.pdbx_strand_id
1 'polypeptide(L)'
;MSSRLAQISSHLTVQPTSAQSSSIHAKIGVKHPDDVVIVDAVRTPMTRGKKGGFKDTVPEDLLAAVLIAIKERNKIDPAIVDDICVGNVLQAAGGAT
;
A
#
# COMPACT_ATOMS: atom_id res chain seq x y z
N MET A 1 17.21 49.04 6.73
CA MET A 1 16.15 48.28 7.44
C MET A 1 15.12 47.62 6.50
N SER A 2 14.94 48.07 5.25
CA SER A 2 13.98 47.43 4.33
C SER A 2 14.39 46.04 3.82
N SER A 3 15.69 45.77 3.67
CA SER A 3 16.21 44.48 3.22
C SER A 3 15.86 43.32 4.16
N ARG A 4 15.89 43.55 5.47
CA ARG A 4 15.49 42.55 6.49
C ARG A 4 13.99 42.28 6.46
N LEU A 5 13.17 43.32 6.27
CA LEU A 5 11.71 43.17 6.16
C LEU A 5 11.32 42.39 4.91
N ALA A 6 11.98 42.63 3.77
CA ALA A 6 11.76 41.88 2.54
C ALA A 6 12.10 40.39 2.70
N GLN A 7 13.21 40.08 3.38
CA GLN A 7 13.64 38.70 3.64
C GLN A 7 12.70 37.95 4.59
N ILE A 8 12.16 38.62 5.61
CA ILE A 8 11.16 38.01 6.51
C ILE A 8 9.84 37.81 5.77
N SER A 9 9.43 38.77 4.94
CA SER A 9 8.21 38.67 4.12
C SER A 9 8.25 37.49 3.14
N SER A 10 9.41 37.19 2.54
CA SER A 10 9.57 36.01 1.66
C SER A 10 9.52 34.67 2.40
N HIS A 11 9.73 34.63 3.72
CA HIS A 11 9.56 33.41 4.53
C HIS A 11 8.13 33.20 5.01
N LEU A 12 7.34 34.28 5.15
CA LEU A 12 5.94 34.22 5.61
C LEU A 12 4.94 34.05 4.45
N THR A 13 5.33 34.45 3.25
CA THR A 13 4.53 34.24 2.04
C THR A 13 4.99 32.94 1.39
N VAL A 14 4.12 31.93 1.35
CA VAL A 14 4.32 30.75 0.51
C VAL A 14 4.34 31.24 -0.93
N GLN A 15 5.54 31.43 -1.46
CA GLN A 15 5.73 31.89 -2.82
C GLN A 15 5.30 30.74 -3.76
N PRO A 16 4.35 30.95 -4.69
CA PRO A 16 4.12 29.99 -5.76
C PRO A 16 5.31 30.11 -6.70
N THR A 17 6.42 29.48 -6.35
CA THR A 17 7.58 29.41 -7.22
C THR A 17 7.16 28.65 -8.47
N SER A 18 7.18 29.34 -9.59
CA SER A 18 7.01 28.87 -10.97
C SER A 18 8.14 27.93 -11.45
N ALA A 19 8.76 27.22 -10.52
CA ALA A 19 9.51 26.01 -10.77
C ALA A 19 8.62 24.87 -10.28
N GLN A 20 7.99 24.17 -11.22
CA GLN A 20 7.25 22.94 -11.01
C GLN A 20 8.18 21.88 -10.40
N SER A 21 8.44 21.98 -9.10
CA SER A 21 8.90 20.86 -8.30
C SER A 21 7.71 19.92 -8.23
N SER A 22 7.76 18.89 -9.06
CA SER A 22 6.83 17.78 -9.17
C SER A 22 6.77 16.97 -7.86
N SER A 23 6.31 17.57 -6.77
CA SER A 23 5.80 16.80 -5.65
C SER A 23 4.36 16.42 -6.00
N ILE A 24 4.23 15.23 -6.59
CA ILE A 24 3.01 14.47 -6.90
C ILE A 24 2.21 14.12 -5.61
N HIS A 25 2.43 14.83 -4.52
CA HIS A 25 1.65 14.65 -3.30
C HIS A 25 0.39 15.48 -3.43
N ALA A 26 -0.68 14.84 -3.90
CA ALA A 26 -2.04 15.35 -3.80
C ALA A 26 -2.23 16.04 -2.44
N LYS A 27 -2.81 17.25 -2.44
CA LYS A 27 -3.07 17.99 -1.20
C LYS A 27 -3.84 17.08 -0.24
N ILE A 28 -3.29 16.86 0.95
CA ILE A 28 -3.87 15.98 1.97
C ILE A 28 -5.35 16.39 2.19
N GLY A 29 -6.27 15.44 2.01
CA GLY A 29 -7.71 15.63 2.18
C GLY A 29 -8.48 16.01 0.90
N VAL A 30 -7.82 16.23 -0.24
CA VAL A 30 -8.46 16.46 -1.54
C VAL A 30 -8.35 15.19 -2.38
N LYS A 31 -9.49 14.67 -2.87
CA LYS A 31 -9.52 13.49 -3.74
C LYS A 31 -9.24 13.87 -5.20
N HIS A 32 -8.34 13.15 -5.86
CA HIS A 32 -8.04 13.27 -7.28
C HIS A 32 -8.43 11.99 -8.03
N PRO A 33 -8.85 12.06 -9.31
CA PRO A 33 -9.11 10.87 -10.12
C PRO A 33 -7.90 9.93 -10.27
N ASP A 34 -6.68 10.46 -10.11
CA ASP A 34 -5.42 9.70 -10.27
C ASP A 34 -4.89 9.12 -8.94
N ASP A 35 -5.67 9.22 -7.86
CA ASP A 35 -5.25 8.70 -6.56
C ASP A 35 -5.16 7.17 -6.58
N VAL A 36 -4.10 6.63 -5.98
CA VAL A 36 -3.99 5.19 -5.74
C VAL A 36 -4.87 4.83 -4.54
N VAL A 37 -5.91 4.05 -4.80
CA VAL A 37 -6.92 3.67 -3.80
C VAL A 37 -6.80 2.21 -3.39
N ILE A 38 -7.09 1.93 -2.12
CA ILE A 38 -7.27 0.56 -1.62
C ILE A 38 -8.75 0.20 -1.78
N VAL A 39 -9.06 -0.75 -2.66
CA VAL A 39 -10.44 -1.17 -2.93
C VAL A 39 -10.95 -2.13 -1.85
N ASP A 40 -10.11 -3.09 -1.45
CA ASP A 40 -10.45 -4.09 -0.45
C ASP A 40 -9.19 -4.59 0.27
N ALA A 41 -9.37 -5.10 1.49
CA ALA A 41 -8.31 -5.68 2.30
C ALA A 41 -8.82 -6.91 3.08
N VAL A 42 -8.18 -8.06 2.87
CA VAL A 42 -8.49 -9.34 3.53
C VAL A 42 -7.21 -9.95 4.08
N ARG A 43 -7.34 -10.77 5.11
CA ARG A 43 -6.23 -11.54 5.68
C ARG A 43 -6.69 -12.90 6.20
N THR A 44 -5.76 -13.83 6.32
CA THR A 44 -5.98 -15.07 7.07
C THR A 44 -6.01 -14.80 8.59
N PRO A 45 -6.57 -15.72 9.38
CA PRO A 45 -6.33 -15.77 10.82
C PRO A 45 -4.83 -15.88 11.13
N MET A 46 -4.38 -15.35 12.27
CA MET A 46 -3.01 -15.55 12.73
C MET A 46 -3.00 -16.67 13.76
N THR A 47 -2.13 -17.65 13.59
CA THR A 47 -1.98 -18.78 14.53
C THR A 47 -0.55 -18.89 15.03
N ARG A 48 -0.36 -19.59 16.16
CA ARG A 48 0.98 -19.81 16.71
C ARG A 48 1.81 -20.70 15.78
N GLY A 49 3.07 -20.33 15.55
CA GLY A 49 4.01 -21.19 14.82
C GLY A 49 4.18 -22.56 15.50
N LYS A 50 4.41 -23.60 14.70
CA LYS A 50 4.64 -25.02 15.07
C LYS A 50 3.48 -25.75 15.79
N LYS A 51 2.69 -25.05 16.62
CA LYS A 51 1.64 -25.63 17.46
C LYS A 51 0.24 -25.06 17.22
N GLY A 52 0.10 -24.08 16.34
CA GLY A 52 -1.19 -23.44 16.01
C GLY A 52 -1.96 -24.17 14.92
N GLY A 53 -3.12 -23.61 14.56
CA GLY A 53 -4.05 -24.21 13.60
C GLY A 53 -3.52 -24.33 12.17
N PHE A 54 -2.49 -23.57 11.78
CA PHE A 54 -1.87 -23.64 10.46
C PHE A 54 -0.50 -24.33 10.44
N LYS A 55 -0.21 -25.16 11.46
CA LYS A 55 1.07 -25.89 11.52
C LYS A 55 1.26 -26.90 10.37
N ASP A 56 0.15 -27.44 9.85
CA ASP A 56 0.12 -28.45 8.80
C ASP A 56 -0.29 -27.85 7.43
N THR A 57 -0.44 -26.52 7.36
CA THR A 57 -0.89 -25.81 6.16
C THR A 57 0.29 -25.20 5.43
N VAL A 58 0.40 -25.45 4.13
CA VAL A 58 1.46 -24.84 3.31
C VAL A 58 1.17 -23.35 3.07
N PRO A 59 2.20 -22.50 2.92
CA PRO A 59 2.00 -21.06 2.71
C PRO A 59 1.22 -20.74 1.44
N GLU A 60 1.29 -21.59 0.41
CA GLU A 60 0.56 -21.45 -0.85
C GLU A 60 -0.97 -21.51 -0.64
N ASP A 61 -1.45 -22.41 0.23
CA ASP A 61 -2.87 -22.53 0.57
C ASP A 61 -3.37 -21.29 1.32
N LEU A 62 -2.53 -20.74 2.21
CA LEU A 62 -2.86 -19.52 2.94
C LEU A 62 -2.97 -18.31 2.00
N LEU A 63 -2.07 -18.21 1.02
CA LEU A 63 -2.11 -17.14 0.01
C LEU A 63 -3.31 -17.32 -0.92
N ALA A 64 -3.56 -18.54 -1.40
CA ALA A 64 -4.69 -18.85 -2.27
C ALA A 64 -6.03 -18.50 -1.61
N ALA A 65 -6.20 -18.82 -0.32
CA ALA A 65 -7.42 -18.49 0.43
C ALA A 65 -7.72 -16.98 0.43
N VAL A 66 -6.70 -16.12 0.54
CA VAL A 66 -6.89 -14.66 0.52
C VAL A 66 -7.25 -14.17 -0.88
N LEU A 67 -6.58 -14.68 -1.91
CA LEU A 67 -6.85 -14.28 -3.30
C LEU A 67 -8.27 -14.70 -3.73
N ILE A 68 -8.71 -15.90 -3.36
CA ILE A 68 -10.07 -16.39 -3.62
C ILE A 68 -11.10 -15.50 -2.90
N ALA A 69 -10.87 -15.17 -1.62
CA ALA A 69 -11.79 -14.33 -0.87
C ALA A 69 -11.96 -12.93 -1.48
N ILE A 70 -10.87 -12.31 -1.97
CA ILE A 70 -10.93 -11.01 -2.66
C ILE A 70 -11.74 -11.11 -3.95
N LYS A 71 -11.51 -12.17 -4.74
CA LYS A 71 -12.24 -12.42 -5.98
C LYS A 71 -13.74 -12.59 -5.72
N GLU A 72 -14.12 -13.39 -4.73
CA GLU A 72 -15.52 -13.68 -4.41
C GLU A 72 -16.26 -12.46 -3.84
N ARG A 73 -15.61 -11.69 -2.96
CA ARG A 73 -16.23 -10.50 -2.36
C ARG A 73 -16.49 -9.39 -3.36
N ASN A 74 -15.54 -9.15 -4.26
CA ASN A 74 -15.60 -8.03 -5.20
C ASN A 74 -16.14 -8.44 -6.58
N LYS A 75 -16.28 -9.74 -6.85
CA LYS A 75 -16.72 -10.31 -8.14
C LYS A 75 -15.90 -9.76 -9.31
N ILE A 76 -14.61 -9.57 -9.09
CA ILE A 76 -13.68 -9.06 -10.10
C ILE A 76 -13.29 -10.17 -11.08
N ASP A 77 -13.12 -9.79 -12.34
CA ASP A 77 -12.48 -10.65 -13.33
C ASP A 77 -10.97 -10.67 -13.07
N PRO A 78 -10.36 -11.85 -12.80
CA PRO A 78 -8.91 -11.94 -12.59
C PRO A 78 -8.08 -11.39 -13.76
N ALA A 79 -8.64 -11.33 -14.98
CA ALA A 79 -7.95 -10.80 -16.15
C ALA A 79 -7.67 -9.28 -16.09
N ILE A 80 -8.34 -8.55 -15.20
CA ILE A 80 -8.13 -7.10 -15.01
C ILE A 80 -6.90 -6.81 -14.12
N VAL A 81 -6.43 -7.81 -13.37
CA VAL A 81 -5.28 -7.64 -12.47
C VAL A 81 -3.99 -7.73 -13.27
N ASP A 82 -3.29 -6.61 -13.40
CA ASP A 82 -2.04 -6.52 -14.17
C ASP A 82 -0.85 -7.19 -13.45
N ASP A 83 -0.76 -7.05 -12.12
CA ASP A 83 0.37 -7.55 -11.33
C ASP A 83 -0.03 -8.00 -9.92
N ILE A 84 0.71 -8.97 -9.39
CA ILE A 84 0.55 -9.51 -8.03
C ILE A 84 1.92 -9.54 -7.33
N CYS A 85 2.16 -8.55 -6.48
CA CYS A 85 3.34 -8.50 -5.63
C CYS A 85 3.12 -9.31 -4.34
N VAL A 86 3.89 -10.38 -4.13
CA VAL A 86 3.84 -11.21 -2.91
C VAL A 86 5.10 -11.04 -2.07
N GLY A 87 4.94 -10.47 -0.87
CA GLY A 87 6.01 -10.37 0.10
C GLY A 87 6.19 -11.67 0.89
N ASN A 88 7.39 -12.26 0.84
CA ASN A 88 7.74 -13.45 1.62
C ASN A 88 9.23 -13.44 2.01
N VAL A 89 9.54 -14.03 3.18
CA VAL A 89 10.89 -13.98 3.77
C VAL A 89 11.59 -15.36 3.77
N LEU A 90 10.89 -16.46 4.07
CA LEU A 90 11.52 -17.73 4.49
C LEU A 90 11.48 -18.89 3.46
N GLN A 91 11.06 -18.67 2.22
CA GLN A 91 10.92 -19.77 1.24
C GLN A 91 12.28 -19.99 0.52
N ALA A 92 12.83 -21.20 0.40
CA ALA A 92 12.23 -22.36 -0.25
C ALA A 92 12.11 -23.64 0.60
N ALA A 93 11.05 -24.41 0.33
CA ALA A 93 10.52 -25.62 1.00
C ALA A 93 9.73 -25.44 2.32
N GLY A 94 9.17 -24.24 2.55
CA GLY A 94 7.81 -24.02 3.06
C GLY A 94 7.41 -24.45 4.48
N GLY A 95 8.21 -25.28 5.17
CA GLY A 95 7.99 -25.67 6.55
C GLY A 95 9.00 -24.95 7.43
N ALA A 96 8.56 -23.98 8.22
CA ALA A 96 9.40 -23.38 9.25
C ALA A 96 9.96 -24.49 10.16
N THR A 97 11.22 -24.88 9.96
CA THR A 97 11.93 -25.90 10.76
C THR A 97 11.82 -25.61 12.25
#